data_AF-A0A558R5N8-F1
#
_entry.id   AF-A0A558R5N8-F1
#
_cell.length_a   1.000
_cell.length_b   1.000
_cell.length_c   1.000
_cell.angle_alpha   90.00
_cell.angle_beta   90.00
_cell.angle_gamma   90.00
#
_symmetry.space_group_name_H-M   'P 1'
#
loop_
_entity.id
_entity.type
_entity.pdbx_description
1 polymer ?
#
loop_
_entity_poly.entity_id
_entity_poly.type
_entity_poly.pdbx_seq_one_letter_code
_entity_poly.pdbx_strand_id
1 'polypeptide(L)'
;MALLSDLVAICAEHRVDTEATLNLFARRLREAGRVSKAGRGRGAAKMTFLDASRFLIACAATDHPERAADAEATFSSLVNNARESSSGRGKEHDGDRSLLEDSLTTLLSSIADGSFDAALRKRGFKFAVEAPLQLNLFRGAAACNLEAGGIILRFAHPAMVDLIKNRPTSPDDPRVLAYEQEMLRFRTGKNLSAELNGDLLRAVAYAISGAQQPDKVDRLFGLSFEA
;
A
#
# COMPACT_ATOMS: atom_id res chain seq x y z
N MET A 1 10.58 -13.48 11.01
CA MET A 1 10.35 -12.94 9.66
C MET A 1 9.45 -13.88 8.90
N ALA A 2 8.37 -13.34 8.35
CA ALA A 2 7.35 -14.08 7.61
C ALA A 2 7.85 -14.64 6.27
N LEU A 3 7.25 -15.75 5.88
CA LEU A 3 7.25 -16.32 4.54
C LEU A 3 6.08 -15.74 3.72
N LEU A 4 6.12 -15.93 2.41
CA LEU A 4 4.99 -15.53 1.55
C LEU A 4 3.69 -16.28 1.90
N SER A 5 3.78 -17.53 2.37
CA SER A 5 2.62 -18.29 2.85
C SER A 5 1.95 -17.61 4.04
N ASP A 6 2.74 -17.02 4.93
CA ASP A 6 2.22 -16.34 6.11
C ASP A 6 1.47 -15.06 5.70
N LEU A 7 2.00 -14.31 4.72
CA LEU A 7 1.32 -13.15 4.15
C LEU A 7 0.02 -13.52 3.43
N VAL A 8 0.01 -14.63 2.69
CA VAL A 8 -1.21 -15.15 2.04
C VAL A 8 -2.24 -15.52 3.10
N ALA A 9 -1.84 -16.20 4.18
CA ALA A 9 -2.73 -16.56 5.29
C ALA A 9 -3.31 -15.32 5.99
N ILE A 10 -2.48 -14.32 6.30
CA ILE A 10 -2.91 -13.06 6.90
C ILE A 10 -3.90 -12.33 5.99
N CYS A 11 -3.61 -12.20 4.69
CA CYS A 11 -4.51 -11.54 3.76
C CYS A 11 -5.85 -12.28 3.63
N ALA A 12 -5.84 -13.62 3.66
CA ALA A 12 -7.06 -14.43 3.67
C ALA A 12 -7.88 -14.24 4.95
N GLU A 13 -7.23 -14.21 6.12
CA GLU A 13 -7.87 -13.94 7.42
C GLU A 13 -8.57 -12.57 7.44
N HIS A 14 -7.91 -11.56 6.87
CA HIS A 14 -8.45 -10.21 6.70
C HIS A 14 -9.41 -10.06 5.53
N ARG A 15 -9.80 -11.16 4.87
CA ARG A 15 -10.79 -11.20 3.77
C ARG A 15 -10.41 -10.34 2.57
N VAL A 16 -9.11 -10.23 2.25
CA VAL A 16 -8.66 -9.59 1.01
C VAL A 16 -9.15 -10.38 -0.20
N ASP A 17 -8.93 -11.69 -0.18
CA ASP A 17 -9.49 -12.68 -1.13
C ASP A 17 -9.35 -14.08 -0.51
N THR A 18 -9.71 -15.13 -1.24
CA THR A 18 -9.47 -16.51 -0.83
C THR A 18 -7.98 -16.87 -0.91
N GLU A 19 -7.55 -17.82 -0.07
CA GLU A 19 -6.18 -18.31 -0.07
C GLU A 19 -5.74 -18.86 -1.44
N ALA A 20 -6.65 -19.52 -2.16
CA ALA A 20 -6.40 -20.04 -3.51
C ALA A 20 -6.10 -18.90 -4.50
N THR A 21 -6.92 -17.84 -4.50
CA THR A 21 -6.68 -16.66 -5.32
C THR A 21 -5.37 -15.97 -4.97
N LEU A 22 -5.12 -15.73 -3.68
CA LEU A 22 -3.91 -15.06 -3.18
C LEU A 22 -2.62 -15.83 -3.53
N ASN A 23 -2.68 -17.16 -3.52
CA ASN A 23 -1.57 -18.01 -4.00
C ASN A 23 -1.29 -17.82 -5.50
N LEU A 24 -2.31 -17.59 -6.33
CA LEU A 24 -2.13 -17.25 -7.74
C LEU A 24 -1.46 -15.88 -7.89
N PHE A 25 -1.90 -14.85 -7.15
CA PHE A 25 -1.23 -13.55 -7.10
C PHE A 25 0.26 -13.68 -6.74
N ALA A 26 0.54 -14.37 -5.63
CA ALA A 26 1.89 -14.67 -5.15
C ALA A 26 2.75 -15.35 -6.22
N ARG A 27 2.19 -16.35 -6.92
CA ARG A 27 2.87 -17.05 -8.01
C ARG A 27 3.19 -16.11 -9.17
N ARG A 28 2.25 -15.29 -9.63
CA ARG A 28 2.45 -14.36 -10.76
C ARG A 28 3.49 -13.28 -10.46
N LEU A 29 3.45 -12.71 -9.25
CA LEU A 29 4.45 -11.74 -8.81
C LEU A 29 5.85 -12.35 -8.72
N ARG A 30 5.97 -13.59 -8.23
CA ARG A 30 7.23 -14.32 -8.30
C ARG A 30 7.63 -14.51 -9.76
N GLU A 31 6.81 -15.11 -10.61
CA GLU A 31 7.13 -15.34 -12.03
C GLU A 31 7.71 -14.08 -12.70
N ALA A 32 7.11 -12.91 -12.46
CA ALA A 32 7.54 -11.60 -12.95
C ALA A 32 8.76 -10.97 -12.22
N GLY A 33 9.31 -11.61 -11.20
CA GLY A 33 10.46 -11.11 -10.43
C GLY A 33 10.14 -9.90 -9.53
N ARG A 34 8.86 -9.65 -9.26
CA ARG A 34 8.40 -8.53 -8.42
C ARG A 34 8.50 -8.84 -6.93
N VAL A 35 8.40 -10.12 -6.56
CA VAL A 35 8.59 -10.64 -5.20
C VAL A 35 9.73 -11.65 -5.18
N SER A 36 10.53 -11.60 -4.10
CA SER A 36 11.65 -12.50 -3.83
C SER A 36 11.32 -13.99 -4.06
N LYS A 37 12.22 -14.68 -4.76
CA LYS A 37 12.23 -16.14 -4.93
C LYS A 37 13.35 -16.74 -4.09
N ALA A 38 13.05 -17.79 -3.35
CA ALA A 38 14.07 -18.74 -2.89
C ALA A 38 13.48 -20.16 -2.88
N GLY A 39 14.24 -21.11 -2.34
CA GLY A 39 13.87 -22.52 -2.28
C GLY A 39 12.62 -22.81 -1.43
N ARG A 40 12.44 -24.08 -1.08
CA ARG A 40 11.34 -24.54 -0.20
C ARG A 40 11.88 -24.91 1.19
N GLY A 41 10.96 -24.98 2.16
CA GLY A 41 11.27 -25.38 3.53
C GLY A 41 12.22 -24.41 4.23
N ARG A 42 13.29 -24.92 4.85
CA ARG A 42 14.27 -24.11 5.59
C ARG A 42 15.00 -23.06 4.71
N GLY A 43 14.99 -23.25 3.40
CA GLY A 43 15.57 -22.30 2.42
C GLY A 43 14.56 -21.37 1.76
N ALA A 44 13.33 -21.26 2.30
CA ALA A 44 12.32 -20.35 1.76
C ALA A 44 12.71 -18.88 1.96
N ALA A 45 12.33 -18.03 1.01
CA ALA A 45 12.65 -16.61 1.03
C ALA A 45 11.89 -15.96 2.19
N LYS A 46 12.62 -15.29 3.07
CA LYS A 46 12.03 -14.37 4.03
C LYS A 46 11.53 -13.16 3.25
N MET A 47 10.30 -12.75 3.49
CA MET A 47 9.71 -11.60 2.81
C MET A 47 10.34 -10.31 3.36
N THR A 48 10.65 -9.38 2.46
CA THR A 48 11.01 -8.01 2.83
C THR A 48 9.76 -7.12 2.91
N PHE A 49 9.89 -5.93 3.50
CA PHE A 49 8.80 -4.93 3.48
C PHE A 49 8.43 -4.49 2.05
N LEU A 50 9.42 -4.47 1.15
CA LEU A 50 9.18 -4.18 -0.26
C LEU A 50 8.34 -5.28 -0.93
N ASP A 51 8.70 -6.54 -0.69
CA ASP A 51 7.96 -7.68 -1.24
C ASP A 51 6.49 -7.68 -0.76
N ALA A 52 6.26 -7.36 0.52
CA ALA A 52 4.93 -7.27 1.08
C ALA A 52 4.13 -6.09 0.54
N SER A 53 4.77 -4.92 0.38
CA SER A 53 4.14 -3.75 -0.22
C SER A 53 3.64 -4.05 -1.64
N ARG A 54 4.49 -4.67 -2.46
CA ARG A 54 4.12 -5.09 -3.83
C ARG A 54 2.99 -6.13 -3.82
N PHE A 55 3.05 -7.10 -2.90
CA PHE A 55 1.99 -8.09 -2.76
C PHE A 55 0.63 -7.45 -2.42
N LEU A 56 0.59 -6.54 -1.45
CA LEU A 56 -0.61 -5.80 -1.05
C LEU A 56 -1.15 -4.92 -2.18
N ILE A 57 -0.26 -4.19 -2.88
CA ILE A 57 -0.62 -3.38 -4.04
C ILE A 57 -1.24 -4.25 -5.13
N ALA A 58 -0.66 -5.41 -5.44
CA ALA A 58 -1.22 -6.33 -6.45
C ALA A 58 -2.65 -6.76 -6.11
N CYS A 59 -2.87 -7.20 -4.87
CA CYS A 59 -4.18 -7.67 -4.40
C CYS A 59 -5.24 -6.56 -4.44
N ALA A 60 -4.85 -5.32 -4.13
CA ALA A 60 -5.75 -4.18 -4.18
C ALA A 60 -5.99 -3.68 -5.63
N ALA A 61 -4.97 -3.74 -6.50
CA ALA A 61 -5.00 -3.17 -7.85
C ALA A 61 -5.86 -3.94 -8.85
N THR A 62 -6.07 -5.24 -8.65
CA THR A 62 -6.89 -6.06 -9.56
C THR A 62 -7.55 -7.23 -8.84
N ASP A 63 -8.67 -7.69 -9.39
CA ASP A 63 -9.38 -8.93 -9.05
C ASP A 63 -9.00 -10.10 -9.97
N HIS A 64 -8.09 -9.87 -10.92
CA HIS A 64 -7.64 -10.85 -11.91
C HIS A 64 -6.20 -11.30 -11.62
N PRO A 65 -5.98 -12.47 -11.00
CA PRO A 65 -4.64 -12.95 -10.67
C PRO A 65 -3.70 -12.99 -11.88
N GLU A 66 -4.20 -13.31 -13.07
CA GLU A 66 -3.44 -13.33 -14.32
C GLU A 66 -2.86 -11.97 -14.73
N ARG A 67 -3.43 -10.86 -14.22
CA ARG A 67 -2.94 -9.48 -14.43
C ARG A 67 -2.19 -8.90 -13.24
N ALA A 68 -2.04 -9.67 -12.15
CA ALA A 68 -1.49 -9.19 -10.88
C ALA A 68 -0.15 -8.46 -11.01
N ALA A 69 0.78 -9.00 -11.80
CA ALA A 69 2.11 -8.42 -11.96
C ALA A 69 2.10 -7.08 -12.75
N ASP A 70 1.28 -6.98 -13.79
CA ASP A 70 1.14 -5.75 -14.58
C ASP A 70 0.42 -4.64 -13.80
N ALA A 71 -0.67 -5.03 -13.10
CA ALA A 71 -1.39 -4.14 -12.20
C ALA A 71 -0.50 -3.64 -11.07
N GLU A 72 0.25 -4.53 -10.42
CA GLU A 72 1.19 -4.13 -9.39
C GLU A 72 2.26 -3.18 -9.91
N ALA A 73 2.92 -3.48 -11.03
CA ALA A 73 3.95 -2.61 -11.59
C ALA A 73 3.42 -1.19 -11.89
N THR A 74 2.18 -1.11 -12.40
CA THR A 74 1.54 0.18 -12.68
C THR A 74 1.22 0.93 -11.40
N PHE A 75 0.63 0.27 -10.40
CA PHE A 75 0.25 0.92 -9.15
C PHE A 75 1.43 1.22 -8.22
N SER A 76 2.50 0.43 -8.27
CA SER A 76 3.73 0.69 -7.51
C SER A 76 4.46 1.94 -8.01
N SER A 77 4.32 2.26 -9.30
CA SER A 77 4.92 3.45 -9.94
C SER A 77 4.08 4.73 -9.81
N LEU A 78 2.96 4.68 -9.07
CA LEU A 78 2.19 5.90 -8.81
C LEU A 78 3.04 6.89 -8.03
N VAL A 79 2.98 8.15 -8.45
CA VAL A 79 3.79 9.23 -7.88
C VAL A 79 2.95 10.06 -6.92
N ASN A 80 3.55 10.46 -5.81
CA ASN A 80 2.90 11.36 -4.87
C ASN A 80 2.59 12.70 -5.55
N ASN A 81 1.31 13.07 -5.55
CA ASN A 81 0.74 14.29 -6.11
C ASN A 81 0.19 15.20 -4.99
N ALA A 82 0.76 15.13 -3.78
CA ALA A 82 0.55 16.14 -2.77
C ALA A 82 1.07 17.49 -3.29
N ARG A 83 0.23 18.22 -4.03
CA ARG A 83 0.34 19.66 -4.13
C ARG A 83 0.19 20.19 -2.72
N GLU A 84 1.15 21.02 -2.31
CA GLU A 84 1.23 21.72 -1.04
C GLU A 84 -0.15 21.87 -0.39
N SER A 85 -0.33 21.19 0.74
CA SER A 85 -1.48 21.42 1.61
C SER A 85 -1.61 22.93 1.83
N SER A 86 -2.78 23.48 1.53
CA SER A 86 -3.16 24.89 1.70
C SER A 86 -3.03 25.43 3.14
N SER A 87 -2.56 24.61 4.09
CA SER A 87 -2.08 25.04 5.40
C SER A 87 -0.67 25.67 5.27
N GLY A 88 -0.59 26.88 4.73
CA GLY A 88 0.65 27.55 4.30
C GLY A 88 1.73 27.84 5.36
N ARG A 89 2.34 26.82 5.97
CA ARG A 89 3.55 26.92 6.80
C ARG A 89 4.48 25.70 6.71
N GLY A 90 4.39 24.89 5.67
CA GLY A 90 5.36 23.83 5.40
C GLY A 90 6.38 24.32 4.38
N LYS A 91 7.68 24.25 4.70
CA LYS A 91 8.74 24.42 3.69
C LYS A 91 8.44 23.45 2.53
N GLU A 92 8.47 23.95 1.30
CA GLU A 92 8.58 23.12 0.10
C GLU A 92 9.70 22.12 0.34
N HIS A 93 9.34 20.86 0.60
CA HIS A 93 10.31 19.79 0.48
C HIS A 93 10.52 19.62 -1.01
N ASP A 94 11.63 20.20 -1.47
CA ASP A 94 12.10 20.11 -2.83
C ASP A 94 12.11 18.64 -3.29
N GLY A 95 11.28 18.35 -4.28
CA GLY A 95 11.60 17.37 -5.32
C GLY A 95 11.36 15.88 -5.08
N ASP A 96 11.15 15.39 -3.86
CA ASP A 96 11.09 13.93 -3.67
C ASP A 96 9.72 13.35 -4.09
N ARG A 97 9.60 12.99 -5.37
CA ARG A 97 8.46 12.25 -5.91
C ARG A 97 8.53 10.82 -5.38
N SER A 98 8.14 10.63 -4.14
CA SER A 98 8.05 9.29 -3.56
C SER A 98 7.05 8.44 -4.35
N LEU A 99 7.45 7.21 -4.65
CA LEU A 99 6.57 6.22 -5.26
C LEU A 99 5.64 5.63 -4.20
N LEU A 100 4.52 5.05 -4.65
CA LEU A 100 3.61 4.35 -3.75
C LEU A 100 4.31 3.17 -3.07
N GLU A 101 5.11 2.39 -3.82
CA GLU A 101 5.81 1.23 -3.25
C GLU A 101 6.79 1.63 -2.14
N ASP A 102 7.54 2.72 -2.33
CA ASP A 102 8.49 3.22 -1.33
C ASP A 102 7.75 3.74 -0.10
N SER A 103 6.68 4.52 -0.32
CA SER A 103 5.90 5.11 0.77
C SER A 103 5.21 4.05 1.63
N LEU A 104 4.66 3.01 1.00
CA LEU A 104 4.06 1.87 1.71
C LEU A 104 5.13 1.02 2.41
N THR A 105 6.29 0.82 1.79
CA THR A 105 7.43 0.10 2.39
C THR A 105 7.92 0.80 3.66
N THR A 106 8.14 2.12 3.58
CA THR A 106 8.52 2.95 4.73
C THR A 106 7.46 2.90 5.82
N LEU A 107 6.18 2.97 5.46
CA LEU A 107 5.09 2.87 6.43
C LEU A 107 5.09 1.52 7.15
N LEU A 108 5.14 0.39 6.42
CA LEU A 108 5.17 -0.94 7.03
C LEU A 108 6.39 -1.13 7.93
N SER A 109 7.56 -0.64 7.51
CA SER A 109 8.77 -0.65 8.34
C SER A 109 8.58 0.16 9.62
N SER A 110 8.00 1.36 9.53
CA SER A 110 7.77 2.25 10.69
C SER A 110 6.72 1.73 11.66
N ILE A 111 5.75 0.94 11.17
CA ILE A 111 4.80 0.23 12.03
C ILE A 111 5.53 -0.88 12.79
N ALA A 112 6.37 -1.64 12.08
CA ALA A 112 7.08 -2.78 12.64
C ALA A 112 8.10 -2.39 13.72
N ASP A 113 8.80 -1.26 13.57
CA ASP A 113 9.76 -0.76 14.55
C ASP A 113 9.13 0.12 15.65
N GLY A 114 7.81 0.38 15.58
CA GLY A 114 7.07 1.19 16.53
C GLY A 114 7.28 2.71 16.40
N SER A 115 8.11 3.17 15.44
CA SER A 115 8.34 4.60 15.21
C SER A 115 7.09 5.31 14.71
N PHE A 116 6.20 4.63 13.99
CA PHE A 116 4.90 5.14 13.58
C PHE A 116 4.05 5.49 14.81
N ASP A 117 3.89 4.54 15.74
CA ASP A 117 3.08 4.75 16.95
C ASP A 117 3.70 5.82 17.86
N ALA A 118 5.03 5.88 17.95
CA ALA A 118 5.73 6.97 18.64
C ALA A 118 5.45 8.35 18.00
N ALA A 119 5.42 8.43 16.67
CA ALA A 119 5.08 9.66 15.95
C ALA A 119 3.62 10.08 16.17
N LEU A 120 2.68 9.12 16.22
CA LEU A 120 1.28 9.38 16.54
C LEU A 120 1.10 9.96 17.94
N ARG A 121 1.77 9.39 18.96
CA ARG A 121 1.73 9.91 20.33
C ARG A 121 2.24 11.35 20.40
N LYS A 122 3.31 11.68 19.68
CA LYS A 122 3.83 13.07 19.57
C LYS A 122 2.83 14.04 18.95
N ARG A 123 1.89 13.56 18.12
CA ARG A 123 0.80 14.35 17.53
C ARG A 123 -0.46 14.42 18.41
N GLY A 124 -0.43 13.81 19.59
CA GLY A 124 -1.55 13.84 20.54
C GLY A 124 -2.56 12.71 20.39
N PHE A 125 -2.30 11.71 19.53
CA PHE A 125 -3.11 10.49 19.53
C PHE A 125 -2.80 9.68 20.80
N LYS A 126 -3.83 9.42 21.62
CA LYS A 126 -3.69 8.65 22.86
C LYS A 126 -3.40 7.19 22.56
N PHE A 127 -4.09 6.64 21.56
CA PHE A 127 -3.90 5.27 21.11
C PHE A 127 -3.61 5.21 19.62
N ALA A 128 -2.66 4.36 19.24
CA ALA A 128 -2.28 4.19 17.84
C ALA A 128 -3.37 3.57 16.97
N VAL A 129 -4.33 2.86 17.60
CA VAL A 129 -5.51 2.29 16.94
C VAL A 129 -6.56 3.34 16.57
N GLU A 130 -6.54 4.52 17.21
CA GLU A 130 -7.46 5.61 16.87
C GLU A 130 -7.02 6.41 15.65
N ALA A 131 -5.73 6.33 15.31
CA ALA A 131 -5.19 7.03 14.16
C ALA A 131 -5.63 6.33 12.87
N PRO A 132 -6.16 7.08 11.88
CA PRO A 132 -6.55 6.48 10.62
C PRO A 132 -5.30 5.94 9.93
N LEU A 133 -5.40 4.67 9.52
CA LEU A 133 -4.38 3.92 8.81
C LEU A 133 -5.07 3.08 7.75
N GLN A 134 -4.94 3.46 6.49
CA GLN A 134 -5.61 2.77 5.38
C GLN A 134 -4.93 3.06 4.04
N LEU A 135 -5.02 2.09 3.13
CA LEU A 135 -4.62 2.20 1.73
C LEU A 135 -5.86 2.04 0.86
N ASN A 136 -6.20 3.07 0.09
CA ASN A 136 -7.37 3.09 -0.79
C ASN A 136 -6.91 3.22 -2.24
N LEU A 137 -7.00 2.14 -3.03
CA LEU A 137 -6.70 2.14 -4.46
C LEU A 137 -7.96 2.41 -5.26
N PHE A 138 -7.85 3.25 -6.28
CA PHE A 138 -8.89 3.58 -7.25
C PHE A 138 -8.46 3.07 -8.63
N ARG A 139 -8.98 1.90 -9.02
CA ARG A 139 -8.54 1.14 -10.18
C ARG A 139 -8.78 1.89 -11.49
N GLY A 140 -9.96 2.49 -11.63
CA GLY A 140 -10.37 3.18 -12.86
C GLY A 140 -9.62 4.47 -13.19
N ALA A 141 -8.84 5.00 -12.25
CA ALA A 141 -8.03 6.20 -12.41
C ALA A 141 -6.53 5.95 -12.15
N ALA A 142 -6.12 4.71 -11.86
CA ALA A 142 -4.82 4.37 -11.27
C ALA A 142 -4.35 5.44 -10.27
N ALA A 143 -5.12 5.58 -9.21
CA ALA A 143 -4.84 6.50 -8.12
C ALA A 143 -4.89 5.77 -6.79
N CYS A 144 -4.27 6.35 -5.77
CA CYS A 144 -4.24 5.76 -4.44
C CYS A 144 -4.22 6.86 -3.37
N ASN A 145 -4.96 6.65 -2.28
CA ASN A 145 -4.79 7.42 -1.05
C ASN A 145 -4.15 6.51 0.00
N LEU A 146 -3.02 6.93 0.56
CA LEU A 146 -2.42 6.31 1.72
C LEU A 146 -2.61 7.25 2.91
N GLU A 147 -3.46 6.85 3.84
CA GLU A 147 -3.72 7.61 5.06
C GLU A 147 -2.97 6.97 6.23
N ALA A 148 -2.21 7.78 6.96
CA ALA A 148 -1.43 7.35 8.09
C ALA A 148 -1.31 8.50 9.12
N GLY A 149 -2.02 8.38 10.24
CA GLY A 149 -1.88 9.34 11.34
C GLY A 149 -2.43 10.72 11.04
N GLY A 150 -3.57 10.77 10.34
CA GLY A 150 -4.23 11.99 9.87
C GLY A 150 -3.54 12.67 8.69
N ILE A 151 -2.44 12.11 8.18
CA ILE A 151 -1.82 12.54 6.92
C ILE A 151 -2.35 11.68 5.80
N ILE A 152 -2.85 12.32 4.75
CA ILE A 152 -3.28 11.65 3.52
C ILE A 152 -2.28 11.96 2.42
N LEU A 153 -1.53 10.95 2.00
CA LEU A 153 -0.69 11.00 0.82
C LEU A 153 -1.53 10.56 -0.39
N ARG A 154 -1.53 11.36 -1.44
CA ARG A 154 -2.32 11.10 -2.67
C ARG A 154 -1.37 10.74 -3.79
N PHE A 155 -1.52 9.57 -4.36
CA PHE A 155 -0.71 9.08 -5.47
C PHE A 155 -1.57 9.01 -6.73
N ALA A 156 -0.99 9.38 -7.86
CA ALA A 156 -1.65 9.32 -9.15
C ALA A 156 -0.68 8.83 -10.22
N HIS A 157 -1.25 8.32 -11.31
CA HIS A 157 -0.46 7.88 -12.45
C HIS A 157 0.42 9.03 -12.97
N PRO A 158 1.69 8.79 -13.35
CA PRO A 158 2.57 9.85 -13.84
C PRO A 158 1.97 10.64 -15.00
N ALA A 159 1.27 9.98 -15.93
CA ALA A 159 0.57 10.64 -17.03
C ALA A 159 -0.57 11.55 -16.53
N MET A 160 -1.31 11.14 -15.49
CA MET A 160 -2.34 11.99 -14.87
C MET A 160 -1.71 13.20 -14.19
N VAL A 161 -0.58 13.04 -13.51
CA VAL A 161 0.16 14.17 -12.92
C VAL A 161 0.66 15.14 -14.00
N ASP A 162 1.15 14.62 -15.12
CA ASP A 162 1.52 15.44 -16.28
C ASP A 162 0.32 16.21 -16.84
N LEU A 163 -0.82 15.55 -17.05
CA LEU A 163 -2.06 16.18 -17.52
C LEU A 163 -2.56 17.28 -16.55
N ILE A 164 -2.44 17.08 -15.23
CA ILE A 164 -2.80 18.11 -14.24
C ILE A 164 -1.85 19.32 -14.29
N LYS A 165 -0.56 19.10 -14.55
CA LYS A 165 0.44 20.18 -14.67
C LYS A 165 0.32 20.92 -15.99
N ASN A 166 0.12 20.17 -17.08
CA ASN A 166 0.09 20.64 -18.46
C ASN A 166 -1.33 20.53 -19.03
N ARG A 167 -2.27 21.23 -18.37
CA ARG A 167 -3.71 21.08 -18.58
C ARG A 167 -4.05 21.09 -20.09
N PRO A 168 -4.59 19.99 -20.63
CA PRO A 168 -4.99 19.93 -22.04
C PRO A 168 -6.11 20.94 -22.29
N THR A 169 -6.09 21.57 -23.46
CA THR A 169 -7.10 22.55 -23.88
C THR A 169 -8.29 21.90 -24.58
N SER A 170 -8.16 20.63 -24.98
CA SER A 170 -9.19 19.85 -25.67
C SER A 170 -9.35 18.46 -25.01
N PRO A 171 -10.56 17.90 -24.94
CA PRO A 171 -10.78 16.51 -24.54
C PRO A 171 -10.15 15.52 -25.53
N ASP A 172 -9.96 15.91 -26.80
CA ASP A 172 -9.33 15.08 -27.83
C ASP A 172 -7.79 15.14 -27.81
N ASP A 173 -7.19 15.70 -26.75
CA ASP A 173 -5.73 15.72 -26.60
C ASP A 173 -5.18 14.27 -26.59
N PRO A 174 -4.22 13.92 -27.46
CA PRO A 174 -3.68 12.56 -27.56
C PRO A 174 -3.19 11.99 -26.23
N ARG A 175 -2.74 12.85 -25.29
CA ARG A 175 -2.28 12.43 -23.97
C ARG A 175 -3.42 11.97 -23.07
N VAL A 176 -4.59 12.62 -23.18
CA VAL A 176 -5.81 12.22 -22.46
C VAL A 176 -6.28 10.87 -22.97
N LEU A 177 -6.37 10.72 -24.30
CA LEU A 177 -6.80 9.47 -24.93
C LEU A 177 -5.84 8.31 -24.61
N ALA A 178 -4.53 8.54 -24.65
CA ALA A 178 -3.53 7.53 -24.29
C ALA A 178 -3.66 7.09 -22.82
N TYR A 179 -3.82 8.04 -21.90
CA TYR A 179 -4.06 7.74 -20.49
C TYR A 179 -5.36 6.96 -20.31
N GLU A 180 -6.46 7.36 -20.93
CA GLU A 180 -7.74 6.66 -20.82
C GLU A 180 -7.64 5.23 -21.35
N GLN A 181 -7.03 5.03 -22.52
CA GLN A 181 -6.78 3.71 -23.10
C GLN A 181 -5.96 2.83 -22.17
N GLU A 182 -4.92 3.38 -21.54
CA GLU A 182 -4.13 2.66 -20.57
C GLU A 182 -4.95 2.27 -19.33
N MET A 183 -5.81 3.15 -18.83
CA MET A 183 -6.62 2.90 -17.63
C MET A 183 -7.77 1.91 -17.86
N LEU A 184 -8.24 1.73 -19.10
CA LEU A 184 -9.29 0.77 -19.43
C LEU A 184 -8.95 -0.66 -18.96
N ARG A 185 -7.67 -1.04 -18.95
CA ARG A 185 -7.25 -2.38 -18.51
C ARG A 185 -7.49 -2.67 -17.03
N PHE A 186 -7.65 -1.63 -16.21
CA PHE A 186 -7.92 -1.71 -14.76
C PHE A 186 -9.39 -1.47 -14.41
N ARG A 187 -10.22 -1.11 -15.38
CA ARG A 187 -11.68 -1.00 -15.21
C ARG A 187 -12.33 -2.39 -15.34
N THR A 188 -11.83 -3.35 -14.57
CA THR A 188 -12.36 -4.71 -14.52
C THR A 188 -13.28 -4.86 -13.31
N GLY A 189 -14.44 -5.49 -13.52
CA GLY A 189 -15.36 -5.86 -12.45
C GLY A 189 -16.21 -4.72 -11.86
N LYS A 190 -16.92 -5.05 -10.77
CA LYS A 190 -17.83 -4.14 -10.04
C LYS A 190 -17.09 -3.24 -9.03
N ASN A 191 -15.86 -3.60 -8.66
CA ASN A 191 -15.10 -2.94 -7.61
C ASN A 191 -14.06 -2.02 -8.21
N LEU A 192 -14.45 -0.76 -8.44
CA LEU A 192 -13.54 0.29 -8.92
C LEU A 192 -12.53 0.75 -7.87
N SER A 193 -12.70 0.33 -6.62
CA SER A 193 -11.79 0.62 -5.52
C SER A 193 -11.55 -0.59 -4.63
N ALA A 194 -10.40 -0.59 -3.96
CA ALA A 194 -10.06 -1.55 -2.93
C ALA A 194 -9.47 -0.82 -1.72
N GLU A 195 -9.89 -1.22 -0.53
CA GLU A 195 -9.43 -0.67 0.75
C GLU A 195 -8.66 -1.75 1.51
N LEU A 196 -7.45 -1.42 1.96
CA LEU A 196 -6.70 -2.21 2.94
C LEU A 196 -6.66 -1.43 4.25
N ASN A 197 -7.32 -1.96 5.27
CA ASN A 197 -7.44 -1.29 6.57
C ASN A 197 -6.18 -1.42 7.43
N GLY A 198 -6.13 -0.63 8.50
CA GLY A 198 -4.98 -0.55 9.38
C GLY A 198 -4.67 -1.82 10.15
N ASP A 199 -5.67 -2.65 10.43
CA ASP A 199 -5.45 -3.94 11.09
C ASP A 199 -4.66 -4.89 10.21
N LEU A 200 -5.00 -4.98 8.92
CA LEU A 200 -4.24 -5.77 7.94
C LEU A 200 -2.81 -5.22 7.80
N LEU A 201 -2.65 -3.92 7.63
CA LEU A 201 -1.33 -3.30 7.45
C LEU A 201 -0.42 -3.55 8.67
N ARG A 202 -0.97 -3.48 9.89
CA ARG A 202 -0.25 -3.81 11.13
C ARG A 202 0.10 -5.30 11.21
N ALA A 203 -0.85 -6.19 10.93
CA ALA A 203 -0.62 -7.63 10.95
C ALA A 203 0.52 -8.03 10.01
N VAL A 204 0.51 -7.49 8.79
CA VAL A 204 1.57 -7.68 7.79
C VAL A 204 2.92 -7.16 8.29
N ALA A 205 2.98 -5.92 8.81
CA ALA A 205 4.21 -5.32 9.32
C ALA A 205 4.86 -6.14 10.46
N TYR A 206 4.06 -6.60 11.43
CA TYR A 206 4.54 -7.42 12.54
C TYR A 206 4.98 -8.80 12.09
N ALA A 207 4.25 -9.44 11.17
CA ALA A 207 4.65 -10.74 10.62
C ALA A 207 6.02 -10.68 9.93
N ILE A 208 6.27 -9.64 9.13
CA ILE A 208 7.54 -9.45 8.41
C ILE A 208 8.71 -9.25 9.38
N SER A 209 8.56 -8.37 10.36
CA SER A 209 9.61 -8.15 11.37
C SER A 209 9.81 -9.34 12.30
N GLY A 210 8.77 -10.15 12.51
CA GLY A 210 8.72 -11.16 13.56
C GLY A 210 8.52 -10.56 14.96
N ALA A 211 8.19 -9.27 15.05
CA ALA A 211 7.77 -8.67 16.30
C ALA A 211 6.40 -9.25 16.71
N GLN A 212 6.20 -9.45 18.02
CA GLN A 212 4.87 -9.80 18.51
C GLN A 212 3.95 -8.61 18.30
N GLN A 213 2.77 -8.88 17.74
CA GLN A 213 1.72 -7.89 17.70
C GLN A 213 1.36 -7.55 19.16
N PRO A 214 1.39 -6.28 19.59
CA PRO A 214 0.98 -5.92 20.94
C PRO A 214 -0.44 -6.43 21.14
N ASP A 215 -0.65 -7.13 22.25
CA ASP A 215 -1.88 -7.87 22.53
C ASP A 215 -3.09 -6.97 22.28
N LYS A 216 -4.16 -7.52 21.69
CA LYS A 216 -5.40 -6.75 21.45
C LYS A 216 -5.93 -6.11 22.74
N VAL A 217 -5.63 -6.72 23.89
CA VAL A 217 -5.99 -6.23 25.22
C VAL A 217 -5.22 -4.96 25.59
N ASP A 218 -3.90 -4.91 25.35
CA ASP A 218 -3.09 -3.71 25.62
C ASP A 218 -3.55 -2.51 24.78
N ARG A 219 -4.04 -2.76 23.55
CA ARG A 219 -4.59 -1.71 22.68
C ARG A 219 -5.90 -1.12 23.16
N LEU A 220 -6.76 -1.92 23.80
CA LEU A 220 -8.08 -1.48 24.25
C LEU A 220 -8.01 -0.76 25.60
N PHE A 221 -7.05 -1.11 26.44
CA PHE A 221 -7.01 -0.60 27.81
C PHE A 221 -5.93 0.44 28.05
N GLY A 222 -4.89 0.56 27.22
CA GLY A 222 -3.86 1.58 27.47
C GLY A 222 -3.13 1.45 28.81
N LEU A 223 -3.30 0.30 29.48
CA LEU A 223 -2.82 0.04 30.83
C LEU A 223 -1.53 -0.76 30.74
N SER A 224 -0.50 -0.19 30.13
CA SER A 224 0.85 -0.56 30.53
C SER A 224 1.11 0.15 31.87
N PHE A 225 0.86 -0.56 32.97
CA PHE A 225 1.36 -0.19 34.28
C PHE A 225 2.89 -0.14 34.21
N GLU A 226 3.47 1.05 34.14
CA GLU A 226 4.88 1.23 34.45
C GLU A 226 5.05 0.94 35.95
N ALA A 227 5.89 -0.05 36.25
CA ALA A 227 6.39 -0.36 37.59
C ALA A 227 7.89 -0.05 37.66
#